data_AF-A0A7C3JG37-F1
#
_entry.id   AF-A0A7C3JG37-F1
#
_cell.length_a   1.000
_cell.length_b   1.000
_cell.length_c   1.000
_cell.angle_alpha   90.00
_cell.angle_beta   90.00
_cell.angle_gamma   90.00
#
_symmetry.space_group_name_H-M   'P 1'
#
loop_
_entity.id
_entity.type
_entity.pdbx_description
1 polymer ?
#
loop_
_entity_poly.entity_id
_entity_poly.type
_entity_poly.pdbx_seq_one_letter_code
_entity_poly.pdbx_strand_id
1 'polypeptide(L)'
;MAIKWIKWLIVTCLGILVLSGAMPANAQEPTPENDANCVSCHEHEYYVYDRGKWFCLCEAPMHCVYCHGGRTDSLNKEIAHEGLVLYPTQHQAERCQTCHAEDYMSRVVTFETIAGVSSSPVPLITATAVSTSSMPTEAASPLSLHFEWMEPWQLIGLAVVTVGLVGVIILGYFCWKADCLAKKKFHINQ
;
A
#
# COMPACT_ATOMS: atom_id res chain seq x y z
N MET A 1 -47.06 12.36 4.93
CA MET A 1 -46.64 12.48 3.51
C MET A 1 -45.13 12.34 3.29
N ALA A 2 -44.26 12.82 4.18
CA ALA A 2 -42.79 12.76 4.03
C ALA A 2 -42.18 11.37 3.80
N ILE A 3 -42.73 10.31 4.42
CA ILE A 3 -42.18 8.94 4.32
C ILE A 3 -42.32 8.34 2.91
N LYS A 4 -43.30 8.78 2.11
CA LYS A 4 -43.48 8.31 0.73
C LYS A 4 -42.39 8.83 -0.22
N TRP A 5 -41.86 10.03 0.03
CA TRP A 5 -40.83 10.67 -0.79
C TRP A 5 -39.45 10.07 -0.53
N ILE A 6 -39.15 9.70 0.72
CA ILE A 6 -37.90 9.03 1.11
C ILE A 6 -37.77 7.66 0.43
N LYS A 7 -38.88 6.90 0.36
CA LYS A 7 -38.89 5.60 -0.32
C LYS A 7 -38.61 5.72 -1.82
N TRP A 8 -39.13 6.76 -2.47
CA TRP A 8 -38.86 7.01 -3.88
C TRP A 8 -37.40 7.40 -4.12
N LEU A 9 -36.83 8.27 -3.28
CA LEU A 9 -35.42 8.68 -3.36
C LEU A 9 -34.44 7.51 -3.20
N ILE A 10 -34.72 6.58 -2.28
CA ILE A 10 -33.87 5.40 -2.06
C ILE A 10 -33.90 4.49 -3.29
N VAL A 11 -35.08 4.28 -3.90
CA VAL A 11 -35.22 3.43 -5.08
C VAL A 11 -34.53 4.05 -6.30
N THR A 12 -34.62 5.37 -6.50
CA THR A 12 -33.88 6.04 -7.58
C THR A 12 -32.37 6.02 -7.36
N CYS A 13 -31.88 6.27 -6.14
CA CYS A 13 -30.45 6.14 -5.85
C CYS A 13 -29.92 4.73 -6.08
N LEU A 14 -30.66 3.70 -5.65
CA LEU A 14 -30.26 2.32 -5.85
C LEU A 14 -30.27 1.92 -7.33
N GLY A 15 -31.24 2.43 -8.11
CA GLY A 15 -31.29 2.24 -9.56
C GLY A 15 -30.10 2.88 -10.28
N ILE A 16 -29.69 4.08 -9.88
CA ILE A 16 -28.51 4.77 -10.43
C ILE A 16 -27.22 4.01 -10.09
N LEU A 17 -27.11 3.46 -8.88
CA LEU A 17 -25.95 2.68 -8.46
C LEU A 17 -25.80 1.36 -9.25
N VAL A 18 -26.92 0.71 -9.59
CA VAL A 18 -26.92 -0.54 -10.39
C VAL A 18 -26.65 -0.28 -11.87
N LEU A 19 -27.07 0.89 -12.40
CA LEU A 19 -26.71 1.31 -13.76
C LEU A 19 -25.26 1.79 -13.89
N SER A 20 -24.59 2.08 -12.78
CA SER A 20 -23.15 2.35 -12.73
C SER A 20 -22.41 1.02 -12.81
N GLY A 21 -22.41 0.43 -14.01
CA GLY A 21 -21.87 -0.90 -14.28
C GLY A 21 -20.49 -1.11 -13.65
N ALA A 22 -20.28 -2.31 -13.09
CA ALA A 22 -19.00 -2.74 -12.59
C ALA A 22 -17.96 -2.60 -13.70
N MET A 23 -17.14 -1.56 -13.63
CA MET A 23 -15.96 -1.48 -14.47
C MET A 23 -15.07 -2.68 -14.10
N PRO A 24 -14.62 -3.49 -15.08
CA PRO A 24 -13.67 -4.54 -14.79
C PRO A 24 -12.44 -3.90 -14.16
N ALA A 25 -12.14 -4.29 -12.92
CA ALA A 25 -10.87 -4.00 -12.29
C ALA A 25 -9.82 -4.83 -13.03
N ASN A 26 -9.25 -4.26 -14.09
CA ASN A 26 -8.05 -4.83 -14.70
C ASN A 26 -6.95 -4.76 -13.66
N ALA A 27 -6.35 -5.90 -13.31
CA ALA A 27 -5.06 -5.90 -12.65
C ALA A 27 -4.13 -5.12 -13.57
N GLN A 28 -3.63 -3.97 -13.11
CA GLN A 28 -2.69 -3.20 -13.91
C GLN A 28 -1.47 -4.09 -14.12
N GLU A 29 -1.19 -4.44 -15.37
CA GLU A 29 0.13 -4.98 -15.69
C GLU A 29 1.15 -3.98 -15.16
N PRO A 30 2.21 -4.45 -14.46
CA PRO A 30 3.29 -3.56 -14.05
C PRO A 30 3.78 -2.85 -15.31
N THR A 31 3.51 -1.55 -15.42
CA THR A 31 4.12 -0.77 -16.48
C THR A 31 5.63 -0.81 -16.23
N PRO A 32 6.46 -0.94 -17.27
CA PRO A 32 7.92 -1.09 -17.10
C PRO A 32 8.58 0.08 -16.35
N GLU A 33 7.87 1.19 -16.17
CA GLU A 33 8.30 2.40 -15.46
C GLU A 33 7.73 2.51 -14.03
N ASN A 34 7.05 1.49 -13.50
CA ASN A 34 6.40 1.61 -12.18
C ASN A 34 7.25 1.04 -11.04
N ASP A 35 7.80 1.92 -10.19
CA ASP A 35 8.47 1.52 -8.94
C ASP A 35 7.53 1.01 -7.85
N ALA A 36 6.20 0.97 -8.06
CA ALA A 36 5.27 0.48 -7.06
C ALA A 36 5.62 -0.93 -6.58
N ASN A 37 6.25 -1.75 -7.42
CA ASN A 37 6.77 -3.06 -7.02
C ASN A 37 7.92 -2.93 -6.01
N CYS A 38 8.88 -2.03 -6.24
CA CYS A 38 9.98 -1.74 -5.32
C CYS A 38 9.45 -1.16 -4.01
N VAL A 39 8.59 -0.14 -4.08
CA VAL A 39 8.02 0.54 -2.92
C VAL A 39 7.18 -0.42 -2.06
N SER A 40 6.50 -1.41 -2.66
CA SER A 40 5.69 -2.37 -1.90
C SER A 40 6.43 -3.11 -0.78
N CYS A 41 7.73 -3.33 -0.96
CA CYS A 41 8.60 -3.97 0.03
C CYS A 41 9.54 -2.98 0.72
N HIS A 42 9.87 -1.87 0.07
CA HIS A 42 10.92 -0.96 0.50
C HIS A 42 10.44 0.40 1.03
N GLU A 43 9.14 0.62 1.11
CA GLU A 43 8.55 1.84 1.68
C GLU A 43 9.18 2.18 3.04
N HIS A 44 9.50 1.18 3.89
CA HIS A 44 10.03 1.40 5.24
C HIS A 44 11.47 0.89 5.44
N GLU A 45 12.10 0.27 4.44
CA GLU A 45 13.38 -0.44 4.58
C GLU A 45 14.58 0.37 4.06
N TYR A 46 14.34 1.50 3.40
CA TYR A 46 15.44 2.35 2.99
C TYR A 46 15.84 3.29 4.12
N TYR A 47 17.14 3.30 4.43
CA TYR A 47 17.83 4.38 5.19
C TYR A 47 17.51 5.80 4.65
N VAL A 48 16.89 5.89 3.47
CA VAL A 48 16.43 7.08 2.77
C VAL A 48 15.03 7.53 3.20
N TYR A 49 14.14 6.61 3.62
CA TYR A 49 12.78 6.92 4.06
C TYR A 49 12.78 7.57 5.45
N ASP A 50 13.48 6.96 6.42
CA ASP A 50 13.49 7.44 7.80
C ASP A 50 14.45 8.63 8.06
N ARG A 51 15.47 8.83 7.21
CA ARG A 51 16.39 9.98 7.27
C ARG A 51 16.22 10.98 6.13
N GLY A 52 15.13 10.87 5.37
CA GLY A 52 14.53 11.98 4.63
C GLY A 52 15.39 12.59 3.53
N LYS A 53 16.10 11.78 2.74
CA LYS A 53 16.74 12.33 1.52
C LYS A 53 16.52 11.43 0.33
N TRP A 54 15.26 11.37 -0.11
CA TRP A 54 14.86 10.93 -1.45
C TRP A 54 15.48 11.90 -2.49
N PHE A 55 16.80 11.86 -2.62
CA PHE A 55 17.63 12.88 -3.28
C PHE A 55 17.24 13.20 -4.71
N CYS A 56 16.53 12.27 -5.36
CA CYS A 56 16.21 12.37 -6.77
C CYS A 56 14.71 12.42 -7.06
N LEU A 57 13.84 12.14 -6.08
CA LEU A 57 12.40 11.96 -6.34
C LEU A 57 11.59 13.24 -6.08
N CYS A 58 12.12 14.16 -5.27
CA CYS A 58 11.50 15.48 -5.07
C CYS A 58 11.84 16.47 -6.19
N GLU A 59 13.00 16.33 -6.84
CA GLU A 59 13.49 17.29 -7.86
C GLU A 59 13.18 16.83 -9.30
N ALA A 60 13.00 15.53 -9.54
CA ALA A 60 12.68 14.93 -10.84
C ALA A 60 11.88 13.63 -10.66
N PRO A 61 11.00 13.23 -11.61
CA PRO A 61 10.29 11.95 -11.57
C PRO A 61 11.24 10.81 -11.95
N MET A 62 12.24 10.57 -11.11
CA MET A 62 13.16 9.45 -11.28
C MET A 62 12.51 8.16 -10.78
N HIS A 63 13.03 7.02 -11.21
CA HIS A 63 12.59 5.72 -10.74
C HIS A 63 13.75 4.96 -10.09
N CYS A 64 13.45 4.09 -9.12
CA CYS A 64 14.44 3.27 -8.41
C CYS A 64 15.39 2.58 -9.39
N VAL A 65 14.82 2.03 -10.45
CA VAL A 65 15.52 1.26 -11.47
C VAL A 65 16.44 2.10 -12.37
N TYR A 66 16.26 3.41 -12.45
CA TYR A 66 17.11 4.29 -13.26
C TYR A 66 18.54 4.39 -12.72
N CYS A 67 18.68 4.33 -11.40
CA CYS A 67 19.98 4.29 -10.74
C CYS A 67 20.36 2.86 -10.40
N HIS A 68 19.48 2.15 -9.69
CA HIS A 68 19.81 0.85 -9.10
C HIS A 68 19.65 -0.32 -10.08
N GLY A 69 18.90 -0.19 -11.17
CA GLY A 69 18.55 -1.32 -12.05
C GLY A 69 17.50 -2.22 -11.42
N GLY A 70 17.54 -3.52 -11.76
CA GLY A 70 16.49 -4.46 -11.36
C GLY A 70 15.38 -4.58 -12.41
N ARG A 71 14.38 -5.39 -12.07
CA ARG A 71 13.23 -5.70 -12.92
C ARG A 71 11.95 -5.13 -12.34
N THR A 72 11.23 -4.35 -13.15
CA THR A 72 9.93 -3.75 -12.80
C THR A 72 8.74 -4.66 -13.10
N ASP A 73 8.96 -5.75 -13.83
CA ASP A 73 7.91 -6.66 -14.32
C ASP A 73 7.56 -7.81 -13.35
N SER A 74 8.12 -7.80 -12.14
CA SER A 74 7.91 -8.85 -11.14
C SER A 74 7.74 -8.30 -9.73
N LEU A 75 6.86 -8.95 -8.97
CA LEU A 75 6.70 -8.77 -7.52
C LEU A 75 7.47 -9.84 -6.72
N ASN A 76 8.02 -10.86 -7.37
CA ASN A 76 8.90 -11.81 -6.70
C ASN A 76 10.27 -11.14 -6.46
N LYS A 77 10.71 -11.12 -5.20
CA LYS A 77 11.94 -10.45 -4.77
C LYS A 77 13.17 -10.87 -5.55
N GLU A 78 13.36 -12.18 -5.74
CA GLU A 78 14.55 -12.72 -6.39
C GLU A 78 14.61 -12.26 -7.86
N ILE A 79 13.48 -12.32 -8.56
CA ILE A 79 13.36 -11.88 -9.96
C ILE A 79 13.45 -10.35 -10.06
N ALA A 80 12.77 -9.61 -9.17
CA ALA A 80 12.79 -8.14 -9.16
C ALA A 80 14.20 -7.58 -8.93
N HIS A 81 15.05 -8.30 -8.19
CA HIS A 81 16.43 -7.92 -7.93
C HIS A 81 17.44 -8.37 -9.01
N GLU A 82 17.00 -9.04 -10.08
CA GLU A 82 17.90 -9.41 -11.18
C GLU A 82 18.50 -8.14 -11.83
N GLY A 83 19.83 -7.99 -11.73
CA GLY A 83 20.54 -6.82 -12.26
C GLY A 83 20.48 -5.56 -11.38
N LEU A 84 20.01 -5.70 -10.13
CA LEU A 84 20.04 -4.62 -9.13
C LEU A 84 21.46 -4.39 -8.59
N VAL A 85 21.82 -3.12 -8.40
CA VAL A 85 23.08 -2.67 -7.80
C VAL A 85 22.82 -1.81 -6.57
N LEU A 86 23.41 -2.19 -5.44
CA LEU A 86 23.24 -1.47 -4.16
C LEU A 86 23.90 -0.09 -4.15
N TYR A 87 25.10 0.02 -4.75
CA TYR A 87 25.92 1.24 -4.71
C TYR A 87 26.18 1.76 -6.14
N PRO A 88 25.18 2.37 -6.79
CA PRO A 88 25.29 2.78 -8.18
C PRO A 88 26.39 3.84 -8.39
N THR A 89 26.67 4.70 -7.42
CA THR A 89 27.77 5.68 -7.52
C THR A 89 29.17 5.03 -7.54
N GLN A 90 29.31 3.81 -7.04
CA GLN A 90 30.58 3.09 -7.00
C GLN A 90 30.72 2.07 -8.13
N HIS A 91 29.62 1.43 -8.52
CA HIS A 91 29.65 0.28 -9.43
C HIS A 91 29.03 0.56 -10.80
N GLN A 92 28.25 1.62 -10.95
CA GLN A 92 27.53 1.97 -12.19
C GLN A 92 27.37 3.49 -12.35
N ALA A 93 28.42 4.26 -12.01
CA ALA A 93 28.39 5.72 -12.06
C ALA A 93 28.12 6.24 -13.48
N GLU A 94 28.48 5.48 -14.50
CA GLU A 94 28.22 5.75 -15.91
C GLU A 94 26.73 5.86 -16.25
N ARG A 95 25.81 5.28 -15.46
CA ARG A 95 24.36 5.49 -15.68
C ARG A 95 23.96 6.94 -15.53
N CYS A 96 24.65 7.69 -14.68
CA CYS A 96 24.44 9.13 -14.55
C CYS A 96 24.75 9.86 -15.88
N GLN A 97 25.64 9.30 -16.72
CA GLN A 97 25.98 9.86 -18.02
C GLN A 97 24.80 9.85 -19.01
N THR A 98 23.83 8.94 -18.85
CA THR A 98 22.63 8.88 -19.70
C THR A 98 21.81 10.18 -19.63
N CYS A 99 21.83 10.86 -18.49
CA CYS A 99 21.16 12.15 -18.31
C CYS A 99 22.15 13.34 -18.24
N HIS A 100 23.40 13.09 -17.87
CA HIS A 100 24.42 14.12 -17.57
C HIS A 100 25.74 13.85 -18.30
N ALA A 101 25.76 13.91 -19.62
CA ALA A 101 26.91 13.49 -20.42
C ALA A 101 28.23 14.22 -20.06
N GLU A 102 28.16 15.51 -19.76
CA GLU A 102 29.35 16.36 -19.55
C GLU A 102 29.75 16.50 -18.07
N ASP A 103 28.79 16.36 -17.14
CA ASP A 103 28.97 16.69 -15.73
C ASP A 103 28.59 15.55 -14.76
N TYR A 104 28.38 14.32 -15.25
CA TYR A 104 27.95 13.22 -14.38
C TYR A 104 28.88 12.97 -13.19
N MET A 105 30.21 13.02 -13.38
CA MET A 105 31.15 12.77 -12.29
C MET A 105 31.10 13.83 -11.18
N SER A 106 30.95 15.12 -11.53
CA SER A 106 30.83 16.17 -10.52
C SER A 106 29.52 16.06 -9.74
N ARG A 107 28.45 15.59 -10.40
CA ARG A 107 27.16 15.29 -9.77
C ARG A 107 27.24 14.06 -8.86
N VAL A 108 27.95 13.01 -9.25
CA VAL A 108 28.18 11.82 -8.41
C VAL A 108 28.89 12.23 -7.12
N VAL A 109 29.98 13.00 -7.20
CA VAL A 109 30.70 13.51 -6.01
C VAL A 109 29.79 14.36 -5.13
N THR A 110 28.99 15.24 -5.74
CA THR A 110 28.03 16.09 -5.01
C THR A 110 27.00 15.22 -4.30
N PHE A 111 26.43 14.24 -4.99
CA PHE A 111 25.47 13.30 -4.43
C PHE A 111 26.05 12.56 -3.23
N GLU A 112 27.23 11.93 -3.38
CA GLU A 112 27.89 11.19 -2.30
C GLU A 112 28.13 12.08 -1.07
N THR A 113 28.54 13.33 -1.31
CA THR A 113 28.78 14.33 -0.26
C THR A 113 27.50 14.68 0.50
N ILE A 114 26.40 15.02 -0.21
CA ILE A 114 25.17 15.45 0.45
C ILE A 114 24.45 14.25 1.09
N ALA A 115 24.51 13.08 0.43
CA ALA A 115 23.91 11.84 0.88
C ALA A 115 24.67 11.16 2.02
N GLY A 116 25.92 11.57 2.28
CA GLY A 116 26.75 10.95 3.30
C GLY A 116 27.10 9.51 2.96
N VAL A 117 27.12 9.15 1.67
CA VAL A 117 27.48 7.82 1.19
C VAL A 117 29.01 7.77 1.14
N SER A 118 29.60 6.94 2.00
CA SER A 118 31.05 6.72 2.06
C SER A 118 31.48 5.71 0.99
N SER A 119 32.62 5.95 0.32
CA SER A 119 33.26 5.01 -0.61
C SER A 119 33.76 3.73 0.08
N SER A 120 33.85 3.74 1.41
CA SER A 120 34.06 2.55 2.21
C SER A 120 32.70 2.04 2.68
N PRO A 121 32.22 0.87 2.22
CA PRO A 121 31.01 0.29 2.77
C PRO A 121 31.27 0.03 4.25
N VAL A 122 30.68 0.83 5.12
CA VAL A 122 30.46 0.41 6.51
C VAL A 122 29.68 -0.89 6.36
N PRO A 123 30.16 -2.03 6.91
CA PRO A 123 29.47 -3.29 6.75
C PRO A 123 28.02 -3.05 7.13
N LEU A 124 27.12 -3.28 6.17
CA LEU A 124 25.69 -3.34 6.45
C LEU A 124 25.60 -4.22 7.69
N ILE A 125 25.00 -3.72 8.77
CA ILE A 125 24.60 -4.60 9.84
C ILE A 125 23.55 -5.48 9.19
N THR A 126 24.00 -6.59 8.59
CA THR A 126 23.15 -7.72 8.30
C THR A 126 22.53 -8.00 9.64
N ALA A 127 21.24 -7.69 9.77
CA ALA A 127 20.48 -8.18 10.89
C ALA A 127 20.62 -9.69 10.81
N THR A 128 21.56 -10.24 11.57
CA THR A 128 21.66 -11.67 11.81
C THR A 128 20.27 -12.06 12.24
N ALA A 129 19.57 -12.85 11.41
CA ALA A 129 18.30 -13.41 11.81
C ALA A 129 18.56 -14.09 13.15
N VAL A 130 18.01 -13.50 14.22
CA VAL A 130 18.11 -14.08 15.55
C VAL A 130 17.43 -15.43 15.44
N SER A 131 18.26 -16.48 15.41
CA SER A 131 17.77 -17.85 15.58
C SER A 131 16.90 -17.82 16.83
N THR A 132 15.67 -18.27 16.66
CA THR A 132 14.61 -18.26 17.67
C THR A 132 15.09 -18.99 18.92
N SER A 133 15.73 -18.25 19.82
CA SER A 133 16.11 -18.72 21.14
C SER A 133 14.85 -18.59 21.99
N SER A 134 14.42 -19.72 22.53
CA SER A 134 13.27 -19.87 23.42
C SER A 134 13.24 -18.77 24.49
N MET A 135 12.30 -17.84 24.34
CA MET A 135 11.94 -16.86 25.35
C MET A 135 11.56 -17.57 26.67
N PRO A 136 11.99 -17.06 27.83
CA PRO A 136 11.32 -17.34 29.08
C PRO A 136 9.91 -16.74 28.99
N THR A 137 8.92 -17.53 29.41
CA THR A 137 7.54 -17.13 29.58
C THR A 137 7.45 -15.96 30.56
N GLU A 138 7.39 -14.73 30.04
CA GLU A 138 7.02 -13.55 30.80
C GLU A 138 5.54 -13.26 30.53
N ALA A 139 4.79 -13.15 31.62
CA ALA A 139 3.34 -13.15 31.64
C ALA A 139 2.74 -12.05 30.75
N ALA A 140 1.79 -12.46 29.91
CA ALA A 140 0.97 -11.58 29.11
C ALA A 140 0.28 -10.53 29.99
N SER A 141 0.72 -9.28 29.89
CA SER A 141 -0.11 -8.13 30.26
C SER A 141 -1.24 -8.02 29.23
N PRO A 142 -2.50 -7.89 29.66
CA PRO A 142 -3.63 -7.87 28.76
C PRO A 142 -3.68 -6.53 28.02
N LEU A 143 -3.71 -6.61 26.69
CA LEU A 143 -4.58 -5.79 25.84
C LEU A 143 -4.72 -4.32 26.28
N SER A 144 -3.60 -3.61 26.40
CA SER A 144 -3.62 -2.15 26.50
C SER A 144 -3.85 -1.59 25.11
N LEU A 145 -5.12 -1.62 24.70
CA LEU A 145 -5.65 -0.88 23.57
C LEU A 145 -5.31 0.60 23.82
N HIS A 146 -4.30 1.10 23.11
CA HIS A 146 -3.87 2.48 23.15
C HIS A 146 -4.95 3.35 22.48
N PHE A 147 -6.04 3.60 23.20
CA PHE A 147 -7.23 4.32 22.71
C PHE A 147 -7.11 5.85 22.84
N GLU A 148 -5.97 6.36 23.31
CA GLU A 148 -5.86 7.76 23.75
C GLU A 148 -5.49 8.76 22.66
N TRP A 149 -5.37 8.37 21.39
CA TRP A 149 -5.05 9.33 20.32
C TRP A 149 -5.70 9.01 18.97
N MET A 150 -7.03 8.92 18.93
CA MET A 150 -7.75 9.01 17.67
C MET A 150 -8.17 10.46 17.43
N GLU A 151 -7.77 11.03 16.30
CA GLU A 151 -8.23 12.36 15.92
C GLU A 151 -9.77 12.37 15.74
N PRO A 152 -10.47 13.47 16.02
CA PRO A 152 -11.94 13.52 15.97
C PRO A 152 -12.54 13.04 14.64
N TRP A 153 -11.84 13.24 13.52
CA TRP A 153 -12.28 12.77 12.19
C TRP A 153 -12.19 11.25 12.03
N GLN A 154 -11.22 10.58 12.68
CA GLN A 154 -11.10 9.13 12.67
C GLN A 154 -12.25 8.48 13.44
N LEU A 155 -12.67 9.08 14.57
CA LEU A 155 -13.86 8.65 15.31
C LEU A 155 -15.14 8.78 14.48
N ILE A 156 -15.29 9.90 13.76
CA ILE A 156 -16.43 10.10 12.85
C ILE A 156 -16.41 9.06 11.73
N GLY A 157 -15.26 8.82 11.11
CA GLY A 157 -15.10 7.81 10.06
C GLY A 157 -15.49 6.42 10.55
N LEU A 158 -14.99 6.03 11.73
CA LEU A 158 -15.26 4.73 12.33
C LEU A 158 -16.73 4.58 12.73
N ALA A 159 -17.38 5.64 13.22
CA ALA A 159 -18.81 5.67 13.50
C ALA A 159 -19.64 5.48 12.23
N VAL A 160 -19.31 6.17 11.14
CA VAL A 160 -20.01 6.04 9.85
C VAL A 160 -19.88 4.63 9.29
N VAL A 161 -18.67 4.06 9.30
CA VAL A 161 -18.43 2.68 8.84
C VAL A 161 -19.24 1.69 9.68
N THR A 162 -19.23 1.85 11.01
CA THR A 162 -19.96 0.96 11.92
C THR A 162 -21.46 1.02 11.66
N VAL A 163 -22.02 2.23 11.51
CA VAL A 163 -23.45 2.42 11.20
C VAL A 163 -23.81 1.82 9.84
N GLY A 164 -22.95 2.00 8.82
CA GLY A 164 -23.13 1.39 7.50
C GLY A 164 -23.17 -0.14 7.57
N LEU A 165 -22.22 -0.74 8.30
CA LEU A 165 -22.09 -2.19 8.44
C LEU A 165 -23.30 -2.79 9.19
N VAL A 166 -23.75 -2.14 10.26
CA VAL A 166 -24.99 -2.50 10.97
C VAL A 166 -26.21 -2.41 10.04
N GLY A 167 -26.29 -1.36 9.20
CA GLY A 167 -27.35 -1.21 8.22
C GLY A 167 -27.41 -2.37 7.21
N VAL A 168 -26.26 -2.79 6.69
CA VAL A 168 -26.15 -3.93 5.75
C VAL A 168 -26.60 -5.24 6.43
N ILE A 169 -26.17 -5.49 7.66
CA ILE A 169 -26.58 -6.68 8.42
C ILE A 169 -28.09 -6.70 8.64
N ILE A 170 -28.68 -5.57 9.06
CA ILE A 170 -30.13 -5.46 9.28
C ILE A 170 -30.89 -5.70 7.97
N LEU A 171 -30.46 -5.08 6.87
CA LEU A 171 -31.09 -5.27 5.57
C LEU A 171 -31.00 -6.72 5.10
N GLY A 172 -29.83 -7.35 5.22
CA GLY A 172 -29.63 -8.76 4.92
C GLY A 172 -30.53 -9.67 5.76
N TYR A 173 -30.67 -9.39 7.05
CA TYR A 173 -31.60 -10.12 7.92
C TYR A 173 -33.06 -9.97 7.48
N PHE A 174 -33.49 -8.76 7.10
CA PHE A 174 -34.85 -8.54 6.60
C PHE A 174 -35.10 -9.25 5.26
N CYS A 175 -34.14 -9.22 4.34
CA CYS A 175 -34.20 -9.93 3.07
C CYS A 175 -34.28 -11.45 3.29
N TRP A 176 -33.42 -11.99 4.14
CA TRP A 176 -33.43 -13.41 4.50
C TRP A 176 -34.76 -13.83 5.16
N LYS A 177 -35.29 -13.02 6.08
CA LYS A 177 -36.58 -13.27 6.73
C LYS A 177 -37.74 -13.27 5.72
N ALA A 178 -37.74 -12.34 4.76
CA ALA A 178 -38.76 -12.28 3.72
C ALA A 178 -38.71 -13.52 2.80
N ASP A 179 -37.52 -13.96 2.38
CA ASP A 179 -37.33 -15.16 1.56
C ASP A 179 -37.77 -16.45 2.29
N CYS A 180 -37.37 -16.59 3.56
CA CYS A 180 -37.78 -17.71 4.40
C CYS A 180 -39.31 -17.78 4.59
N LEU A 181 -39.97 -16.64 4.79
CA LEU A 181 -41.42 -16.58 4.93
C LEU A 181 -42.14 -16.89 3.61
N ALA A 182 -41.59 -16.47 2.46
CA ALA A 182 -42.13 -16.80 1.15
C ALA A 182 -42.09 -18.31 0.87
N LYS A 183 -40.96 -18.97 1.17
CA LYS A 183 -40.79 -20.42 1.00
C LYS A 183 -41.72 -21.22 1.90
N LYS A 184 -41.94 -20.80 3.16
CA LYS A 184 -42.85 -21.49 4.09
C LYS A 184 -44.31 -21.44 3.63
N LYS A 185 -44.74 -20.36 2.99
CA LYS A 185 -46.11 -20.21 2.47
C LYS A 185 -46.37 -21.11 1.24
N PHE A 186 -45.35 -21.39 0.45
CA PHE A 186 -45.46 -22.26 -0.72
C PHE A 186 -45.67 -23.73 -0.34
N HIS A 187 -45.05 -24.20 0.74
CA HIS A 187 -45.18 -25.59 1.21
C HIS A 187 -46.48 -25.93 1.96
N ILE A 188 -47.28 -24.95 2.38
CA ILE A 188 -48.57 -25.19 3.08
C ILE A 188 -49.73 -25.29 2.08
N ASN A 189 -49.54 -24.83 0.83
CA ASN A 189 -50.56 -24.82 -0.22
C ASN A 189 -50.38 -25.92 -1.28
N GLN A 190 -49.56 -26.95 -0.99
CA GLN A 190 -49.54 -28.23 -1.69
C GLN A 190 -50.12 -29.30 -0.77
#